data_AF-A0A0F9F1M0-F1
#
_entry.id   AF-A0A0F9F1M0-F1
#
_cell.length_a   1.000
_cell.length_b   1.000
_cell.length_c   1.000
_cell.angle_alpha   90.00
_cell.angle_beta   90.00
_cell.angle_gamma   90.00
#
_symmetry.space_group_name_H-M   'P 1'
#
loop_
_entity.id
_entity.type
_entity.pdbx_description
1 polymer ?
#
loop_
_entity_poly.entity_id
_entity_poly.type
_entity_poly.pdbx_seq_one_letter_code
_entity_poly.pdbx_strand_id
1 'polypeptide(L)'
;MSGRLPYVKRKFYPHMIFDEAELWTDFINKYPERFDTVDYDFRVGEGVVLAADNDEEFIRMAKMLSQKRIDVIAWNDEQPTIIEVKTRVGLGTLGQLLGYKLLFKREFTIFPDPDLMVVTKLIDPDDTYILLQNRIKIAVLKNA
;
A
#
# COMPACT_ATOMS: atom_id res chain seq x y z
N MET A 1 10.39 -0.84 2.91
CA MET A 1 11.24 -1.35 4.02
C MET A 1 10.30 -1.91 5.07
N SER A 2 10.43 -3.18 5.42
CA SER A 2 9.75 -3.74 6.58
C SER A 2 10.49 -3.32 7.86
N GLY A 3 9.76 -2.80 8.82
CA GLY A 3 10.31 -2.26 10.05
C GLY A 3 9.29 -1.66 11.00
N ARG A 4 7.97 -1.73 10.69
CA ARG A 4 6.86 -1.24 11.53
C ARG A 4 7.21 0.12 12.16
N LEU A 5 7.46 1.09 11.28
CA LEU A 5 7.86 2.44 11.67
C LEU A 5 6.69 3.12 12.40
N PRO A 6 6.94 4.01 13.38
CA PRO A 6 5.86 4.77 14.01
C PRO A 6 4.99 5.49 12.98
N TYR A 7 3.67 5.43 13.15
CA TYR A 7 2.71 6.12 12.30
C TYR A 7 2.71 7.63 12.58
N VAL A 8 3.68 8.33 12.01
CA VAL A 8 3.85 9.79 12.15
C VAL A 8 4.26 10.41 10.83
N LYS A 9 4.03 11.72 10.67
CA LYS A 9 4.50 12.50 9.52
C LYS A 9 6.01 12.32 9.33
N ARG A 10 6.45 12.12 8.09
CA ARG A 10 7.87 12.02 7.72
C ARG A 10 8.25 13.05 6.67
N LYS A 11 9.55 13.32 6.55
CA LYS A 11 10.09 14.16 5.48
C LYS A 11 10.08 13.48 4.11
N PHE A 12 10.05 12.15 4.09
CA PHE A 12 10.16 11.33 2.89
C PHE A 12 9.39 10.02 3.04
N TYR A 13 8.64 9.66 2.00
CA TYR A 13 7.98 8.36 1.83
C TYR A 13 8.54 7.70 0.57
N PRO A 14 9.15 6.51 0.65
CA PRO A 14 9.75 5.85 -0.50
C PRO A 14 8.77 5.64 -1.67
N HIS A 15 9.17 6.01 -2.87
CA HIS A 15 8.44 5.83 -4.14
C HIS A 15 7.05 6.50 -4.25
N MET A 16 6.63 7.25 -3.24
CA MET A 16 5.42 8.07 -3.29
C MET A 16 5.75 9.40 -3.97
N ILE A 17 4.96 9.78 -4.99
CA ILE A 17 5.15 11.07 -5.67
C ILE A 17 4.73 12.24 -4.76
N PHE A 18 5.14 13.46 -5.10
CA PHE A 18 4.94 14.65 -4.26
C PHE A 18 3.47 14.85 -3.82
N ASP A 19 2.52 14.85 -4.75
CA ASP A 19 1.11 15.11 -4.41
C ASP A 19 0.47 14.01 -3.54
N GLU A 20 0.91 12.76 -3.71
CA GLU A 20 0.49 11.62 -2.88
C GLU A 20 1.15 11.67 -1.50
N ALA A 21 2.41 12.11 -1.42
CA ALA A 21 3.12 12.33 -0.17
C ALA A 21 2.49 13.44 0.68
N GLU A 22 2.05 14.53 0.04
CA GLU A 22 1.25 15.57 0.70
C GLU A 22 -0.08 15.00 1.19
N LEU A 23 -0.82 14.31 0.31
CA LEU A 23 -2.10 13.69 0.67
C LEU A 23 -1.97 12.71 1.86
N TRP A 24 -0.93 11.89 1.87
CA TRP A 24 -0.66 10.97 2.96
C TRP A 24 -0.30 11.71 4.25
N THR A 25 0.47 12.79 4.15
CA THR A 25 0.79 13.67 5.28
C THR A 25 -0.48 14.31 5.87
N ASP A 26 -1.40 14.77 5.02
CA ASP A 26 -2.68 15.32 5.46
C ASP A 26 -3.54 14.26 6.13
N PHE A 27 -3.50 13.02 5.64
CA PHE A 27 -4.19 11.90 6.25
C PHE A 27 -3.65 11.56 7.65
N ILE A 28 -2.32 11.52 7.82
CA ILE A 28 -1.69 11.36 9.14
C ILE A 28 -2.12 12.49 10.08
N ASN A 29 -2.04 13.74 9.65
CA ASN A 29 -2.40 14.88 10.50
C ASN A 29 -3.88 14.87 10.90
N LYS A 30 -4.77 14.43 9.99
CA LYS A 30 -6.20 14.35 10.25
C LYS A 30 -6.57 13.18 11.17
N TYR A 31 -5.80 12.10 11.16
CA TYR A 31 -6.07 10.89 11.94
C TYR A 31 -4.82 10.36 12.66
N PRO A 32 -4.19 11.15 13.57
CA PRO A 32 -2.85 10.88 14.09
C PRO A 32 -2.68 9.56 14.87
N GLU A 33 -3.78 8.96 15.34
CA GLU A 33 -3.78 7.72 16.15
C GLU A 33 -4.48 6.57 15.44
N ARG A 34 -4.64 6.65 14.11
CA ARG A 34 -5.38 5.63 13.37
C ARG A 34 -4.68 4.28 13.31
N PHE A 35 -3.35 4.30 13.36
CA PHE A 35 -2.49 3.14 13.27
C PHE A 35 -1.34 3.26 14.28
N ASP A 36 -0.83 2.14 14.77
CA ASP A 36 0.35 2.11 15.63
C ASP A 36 1.62 2.32 14.81
N THR A 37 1.73 1.55 13.73
CA THR A 37 2.93 1.51 12.89
C THR A 37 2.61 1.34 11.41
N VAL A 38 3.59 1.63 10.56
CA VAL A 38 3.49 1.57 9.10
C VAL A 38 4.78 1.07 8.45
N ASP A 39 4.63 0.41 7.32
CA ASP A 39 5.68 0.06 6.38
C ASP A 39 5.40 0.69 5.03
N TYR A 40 6.41 1.32 4.43
CA TYR A 40 6.30 1.96 3.12
C TYR A 40 7.01 1.16 2.05
N ASP A 41 6.51 1.23 0.80
CA ASP A 41 7.12 0.55 -0.35
C ASP A 41 7.33 -0.94 -0.03
N PHE A 42 6.26 -1.57 0.46
CA PHE A 42 6.28 -2.93 0.94
C PHE A 42 6.21 -3.89 -0.24
N ARG A 43 7.22 -4.76 -0.36
CA ARG A 43 7.37 -5.66 -1.51
C ARG A 43 6.56 -6.94 -1.29
N VAL A 44 5.80 -7.31 -2.31
CA VAL A 44 5.08 -8.59 -2.38
C VAL A 44 5.23 -9.20 -3.78
N GLY A 45 5.01 -10.49 -3.88
CA GLY A 45 5.11 -11.23 -5.13
C GLY A 45 6.48 -11.86 -5.34
N GLU A 46 6.55 -12.74 -6.35
CA GLU A 46 7.77 -13.49 -6.66
C GLU A 46 8.83 -12.65 -7.36
N GLY A 47 8.43 -11.58 -8.04
CA GLY A 47 9.30 -10.89 -9.01
C GLY A 47 9.57 -11.76 -10.24
N VAL A 48 10.46 -11.30 -11.10
CA VAL A 48 10.96 -12.02 -12.27
C VAL A 48 11.88 -13.14 -11.80
N VAL A 49 11.63 -14.34 -12.31
CA VAL A 49 12.50 -15.51 -12.14
C VAL A 49 13.44 -15.57 -13.35
N LEU A 50 14.72 -15.31 -13.12
CA LEU A 50 15.76 -15.45 -14.13
C LEU A 50 16.38 -16.85 -14.08
N ALA A 51 16.96 -17.29 -15.19
CA ALA A 51 17.66 -18.56 -15.27
C ALA A 51 18.91 -18.56 -14.36
N ALA A 52 19.21 -19.71 -13.76
CA ALA A 52 20.26 -19.87 -12.74
C ALA A 52 21.70 -19.75 -13.27
N ASP A 53 21.87 -19.64 -14.58
CA ASP A 53 23.15 -19.34 -15.25
C ASP A 53 23.54 -17.86 -15.18
N ASN A 54 22.61 -16.99 -14.73
CA ASN A 54 22.89 -15.59 -14.46
C ASN A 54 23.62 -15.43 -13.12
N ASP A 55 24.35 -14.32 -13.00
CA ASP A 55 25.00 -13.93 -11.75
C ASP A 55 24.00 -13.78 -10.58
N GLU A 56 24.37 -14.28 -9.39
CA GLU A 56 23.47 -14.30 -8.22
C GLU A 56 23.03 -12.90 -7.78
N GLU A 57 23.92 -11.90 -7.87
CA GLU A 57 23.58 -10.52 -7.56
C GLU A 57 22.61 -9.95 -8.59
N PHE A 58 22.80 -10.29 -9.88
CA PHE A 58 21.86 -9.93 -10.93
C PHE A 58 20.47 -10.55 -10.72
N ILE A 59 20.40 -11.84 -10.37
CA ILE A 59 19.14 -12.54 -10.05
C ILE A 59 18.44 -11.85 -8.87
N ARG A 60 19.16 -11.56 -7.79
CA ARG A 60 18.62 -10.89 -6.60
C ARG A 60 18.11 -9.49 -6.95
N MET A 61 18.87 -8.72 -7.71
CA MET A 61 18.49 -7.37 -8.14
C MET A 61 17.24 -7.41 -9.01
N ALA A 62 17.21 -8.26 -10.04
CA ALA A 62 16.07 -8.40 -10.94
C ALA A 62 14.80 -8.76 -10.18
N LYS A 63 14.88 -9.70 -9.24
CA LYS A 63 13.78 -10.07 -8.36
C LYS A 63 13.28 -8.85 -7.56
N MET A 64 14.17 -8.17 -6.83
CA MET A 64 13.80 -7.03 -5.98
C MET A 64 13.18 -5.85 -6.76
N LEU A 65 13.63 -5.63 -8.01
CA LEU A 65 13.12 -4.54 -8.85
C LEU A 65 11.75 -4.85 -9.46
N SER A 66 11.44 -6.12 -9.68
CA SER A 66 10.22 -6.56 -10.37
C SER A 66 9.11 -7.03 -9.43
N GLN A 67 9.39 -7.19 -8.14
CA GLN A 67 8.36 -7.38 -7.12
C GLN A 67 7.35 -6.24 -7.12
N LYS A 68 6.10 -6.58 -6.83
CA LYS A 68 5.03 -5.60 -6.68
C LYS A 68 5.23 -4.83 -5.37
N ARG A 69 4.72 -3.61 -5.34
CA ARG A 69 4.92 -2.66 -4.23
C ARG A 69 3.56 -2.15 -3.77
N ILE A 70 3.32 -2.32 -2.49
CA ILE A 70 2.22 -1.71 -1.76
C ILE A 70 2.73 -0.37 -1.24
N ASP A 71 1.97 0.71 -1.45
CA ASP A 71 2.37 2.04 -0.99
C ASP A 71 2.61 2.05 0.52
N VAL A 72 1.61 1.60 1.29
CA VAL A 72 1.67 1.51 2.76
C VAL A 72 0.99 0.24 3.27
N ILE A 73 1.64 -0.46 4.20
CA ILE A 73 0.96 -1.37 5.13
C ILE A 73 0.91 -0.70 6.48
N ALA A 74 -0.27 -0.49 7.02
CA ALA A 74 -0.46 0.02 8.36
C ALA A 74 -0.88 -1.09 9.31
N TRP A 75 -0.50 -0.97 10.58
CA TRP A 75 -0.70 -2.00 11.59
C TRP A 75 -1.38 -1.42 12.82
N ASN A 76 -2.36 -2.17 13.32
CA ASN A 76 -2.83 -2.08 14.70
C ASN A 76 -2.55 -3.44 15.33
N ASP A 77 -1.59 -3.49 16.23
CA ASP A 77 -1.02 -4.74 16.75
C ASP A 77 -0.60 -5.71 15.60
N GLU A 78 -1.27 -6.85 15.45
CA GLU A 78 -1.03 -7.81 14.38
C GLU A 78 -1.93 -7.65 13.16
N GLN A 79 -2.97 -6.81 13.21
CA GLN A 79 -3.92 -6.65 12.11
C GLN A 79 -3.37 -5.69 11.03
N PRO A 80 -3.05 -6.20 9.82
CA PRO A 80 -2.61 -5.35 8.72
C PRO A 80 -3.78 -4.64 8.02
N THR A 81 -3.51 -3.43 7.53
CA THR A 81 -4.30 -2.71 6.54
C THR A 81 -3.41 -2.36 5.35
N ILE A 82 -3.74 -2.87 4.15
CA ILE A 82 -3.07 -2.50 2.90
C ILE A 82 -3.71 -1.20 2.40
N ILE A 83 -2.88 -0.19 2.14
CA ILE A 83 -3.32 1.15 1.75
C ILE A 83 -2.66 1.56 0.45
N GLU A 84 -3.48 1.99 -0.52
CA GLU A 84 -3.05 2.74 -1.68
C GLU A 84 -3.32 4.23 -1.47
N VAL A 85 -2.36 5.08 -1.83
CA VAL A 85 -2.52 6.54 -1.77
C VAL A 85 -2.53 7.06 -3.19
N LYS A 86 -3.64 7.65 -3.62
CA LYS A 86 -3.78 8.18 -4.99
C LYS A 86 -4.51 9.50 -5.00
N THR A 87 -4.01 10.49 -5.73
CA THR A 87 -4.73 11.77 -5.88
C THR A 87 -6.10 11.58 -6.55
N ARG A 88 -6.19 10.65 -7.51
CA ARG A 88 -7.43 10.22 -8.16
C ARG A 88 -7.51 8.70 -8.15
N VAL A 89 -8.65 8.19 -7.71
CA VAL A 89 -8.94 6.75 -7.69
C VAL A 89 -9.74 6.37 -8.93
N GLY A 90 -9.46 5.16 -9.42
CA GLY A 90 -10.15 4.48 -10.51
C GLY A 90 -10.22 2.98 -10.25
N LEU A 91 -11.00 2.23 -11.05
CA LEU A 91 -11.10 0.76 -10.99
C LEU A 91 -9.76 0.01 -10.96
N GLY A 92 -8.68 0.57 -11.52
CA GLY A 92 -7.34 -0.03 -11.40
C GLY A 92 -6.89 -0.20 -9.94
N THR A 93 -7.32 0.69 -9.04
CA THR A 93 -7.03 0.65 -7.60
C THR A 93 -7.66 -0.56 -6.92
N LEU A 94 -8.86 -0.96 -7.37
CA LEU A 94 -9.50 -2.20 -6.90
C LEU A 94 -8.62 -3.41 -7.23
N GLY A 95 -8.17 -3.50 -8.48
CA GLY A 95 -7.29 -4.58 -8.93
C GLY A 95 -5.98 -4.64 -8.15
N GLN A 96 -5.38 -3.47 -7.87
CA GLN A 96 -4.18 -3.36 -7.04
C GLN A 96 -4.44 -3.87 -5.62
N LEU A 97 -5.44 -3.33 -4.91
CA LEU A 97 -5.74 -3.71 -3.53
C LEU A 97 -6.09 -5.20 -3.40
N LEU A 98 -6.93 -5.75 -4.29
CA LEU A 98 -7.26 -7.17 -4.27
C LEU A 98 -6.05 -8.05 -4.60
N GLY A 99 -5.25 -7.67 -5.61
CA GLY A 99 -4.05 -8.39 -5.98
C GLY A 99 -3.01 -8.41 -4.85
N TYR A 100 -2.78 -7.26 -4.22
CA TYR A 100 -1.87 -7.12 -3.09
C TYR A 100 -2.34 -7.91 -1.88
N LYS A 101 -3.64 -7.92 -1.58
CA LYS A 101 -4.21 -8.78 -0.55
C LYS A 101 -3.89 -10.26 -0.81
N LEU A 102 -4.11 -10.76 -2.03
CA LEU A 102 -3.82 -12.15 -2.36
C LEU A 102 -2.33 -12.48 -2.23
N LEU A 103 -1.44 -11.62 -2.75
CA LEU A 103 0.00 -11.81 -2.66
C LEU A 103 0.50 -11.76 -1.21
N PHE A 104 0.01 -10.81 -0.42
CA PHE A 104 0.35 -10.67 1.00
C PHE A 104 -0.03 -11.94 1.77
N LYS A 105 -1.26 -12.44 1.63
CA LYS A 105 -1.71 -13.66 2.33
C LYS A 105 -0.88 -14.90 1.97
N ARG A 106 -0.49 -15.00 0.71
CA ARG A 106 0.34 -16.11 0.22
C ARG A 106 1.72 -16.11 0.87
N GLU A 107 2.29 -14.94 1.09
CA GLU A 107 3.66 -14.77 1.59
C GLU A 107 3.74 -14.67 3.12
N PHE A 108 2.71 -14.14 3.77
CA PHE A 108 2.69 -13.84 5.20
C PHE A 108 1.50 -14.52 5.89
N THR A 109 1.57 -15.85 6.01
CA THR A 109 0.48 -16.70 6.53
C THR A 109 0.25 -16.57 8.04
N ILE A 110 1.17 -15.95 8.77
CA ILE A 110 1.08 -15.75 10.22
C ILE A 110 0.16 -14.59 10.61
N PHE A 111 -0.10 -13.66 9.68
CA PHE A 111 -0.93 -12.49 9.97
C PHE A 111 -2.38 -12.71 9.56
N PRO A 112 -3.33 -12.01 10.21
CA PRO A 112 -4.72 -11.97 9.79
C PRO A 112 -4.90 -11.48 8.35
N ASP A 113 -6.08 -11.74 7.81
CA ASP A 113 -6.50 -11.22 6.50
C ASP A 113 -6.45 -9.69 6.51
N PRO A 114 -5.73 -9.02 5.60
CA PRO A 114 -5.61 -7.57 5.64
C PRO A 114 -6.93 -6.89 5.29
N ASP A 115 -7.20 -5.82 6.04
CA ASP A 115 -8.13 -4.79 5.64
C ASP A 115 -7.58 -4.05 4.42
N LEU A 116 -8.49 -3.49 3.61
CA LEU A 116 -8.12 -2.72 2.43
C LEU A 116 -8.60 -1.28 2.57
N MET A 117 -7.73 -0.34 2.20
CA MET A 117 -8.06 1.07 2.25
C MET A 117 -7.46 1.82 1.06
N VAL A 118 -8.15 2.88 0.65
CA VAL A 118 -7.60 3.89 -0.24
C VAL A 118 -7.69 5.27 0.40
N VAL A 119 -6.63 6.05 0.26
CA VAL A 119 -6.59 7.47 0.61
C VAL A 119 -6.57 8.27 -0.68
N THR A 120 -7.52 9.18 -0.85
CA THR A 120 -7.67 9.94 -2.11
C THR A 120 -8.11 11.38 -1.94
N LYS A 121 -7.81 12.23 -2.93
CA LYS A 121 -8.44 13.55 -3.08
C LYS A 121 -9.73 13.46 -3.89
N LEU A 122 -9.74 12.64 -4.94
CA LEU A 122 -10.81 12.55 -5.93
C LEU A 122 -11.20 11.10 -6.23
N ILE A 123 -12.50 10.84 -6.25
CA ILE A 123 -13.10 9.58 -6.64
C ILE A 123 -14.51 9.88 -7.18
N ASP A 124 -14.92 9.19 -8.24
CA ASP A 124 -16.27 9.33 -8.78
C ASP A 124 -17.28 8.37 -8.10
N PRO A 125 -18.59 8.57 -8.30
CA PRO A 125 -19.61 7.77 -7.64
C PRO A 125 -19.57 6.28 -7.98
N ASP A 126 -19.22 5.90 -9.21
CA ASP A 126 -19.23 4.51 -9.66
C ASP A 126 -18.04 3.76 -9.07
N ASP A 127 -16.85 4.36 -9.08
CA ASP A 127 -15.68 3.84 -8.40
C ASP A 127 -15.92 3.74 -6.88
N THR A 128 -16.57 4.74 -6.28
CA THR A 128 -16.93 4.72 -4.86
C THR A 128 -17.83 3.53 -4.55
N TYR A 129 -18.90 3.34 -5.34
CA TYR A 129 -19.82 2.22 -5.18
C TYR A 129 -19.08 0.88 -5.27
N ILE A 130 -18.27 0.69 -6.30
CA ILE A 130 -17.57 -0.58 -6.56
C ILE A 130 -16.57 -0.90 -5.44
N LEU A 131 -15.79 0.08 -4.98
CA LEU A 131 -14.84 -0.14 -3.87
C LEU A 131 -15.56 -0.51 -2.57
N LEU A 132 -16.68 0.14 -2.25
CA LEU A 132 -17.48 -0.19 -1.07
C LEU A 132 -18.09 -1.60 -1.15
N GLN A 133 -18.59 -2.02 -2.33
CA GLN A 133 -19.07 -3.41 -2.52
C GLN A 133 -17.96 -4.45 -2.27
N ASN A 134 -16.70 -4.08 -2.52
CA ASN A 134 -15.53 -4.92 -2.26
C ASN A 134 -14.93 -4.71 -0.85
N ARG A 135 -15.66 -4.05 0.05
CA ARG A 135 -15.26 -3.78 1.44
C ARG A 135 -13.94 -3.01 1.57
N ILE A 136 -13.65 -2.14 0.60
CA ILE A 136 -12.50 -1.24 0.65
C ILE A 136 -12.91 0.03 1.40
N LYS A 137 -12.16 0.36 2.46
CA LYS A 137 -12.33 1.60 3.23
C LYS A 137 -11.84 2.77 2.37
N ILE A 138 -12.57 3.88 2.34
CA ILE A 138 -12.23 5.04 1.53
C ILE A 138 -12.06 6.25 2.44
N ALA A 139 -10.91 6.91 2.40
CA ALA A 139 -10.70 8.22 3.00
C ALA A 139 -10.53 9.27 1.92
N VAL A 140 -11.53 10.15 1.79
CA VAL A 140 -11.45 11.30 0.90
C VAL A 140 -10.99 12.53 1.69
N LEU A 141 -9.86 13.11 1.30
CA LEU A 141 -9.36 14.39 1.83
C LEU A 141 -9.58 15.46 0.79
N LYS A 142 -10.64 16.24 0.98
CA LYS A 142 -10.85 17.48 0.23
C LYS A 142 -9.93 18.53 0.85
N ASN A 143 -9.20 19.28 0.01
CA ASN A 143 -8.50 20.47 0.47
C ASN A 143 -9.50 21.35 1.23
N ALA A 144 -9.11 21.79 2.43
CA ALA A 144 -9.85 22.79 3.19
C ALA A 144 -9.83 24.14 2.46
#